data_AF-A0A2V6EIG7-F1
#
_entry.id   AF-A0A2V6EIG7-F1
#
_cell.length_a   1.000
_cell.length_b   1.000
_cell.length_c   1.000
_cell.angle_alpha   90.00
_cell.angle_beta   90.00
_cell.angle_gamma   90.00
#
_symmetry.space_group_name_H-M   'P 1'
#
loop_
_entity.id
_entity.type
_entity.pdbx_description
1 polymer ?
#
loop_
_entity_poly.entity_id
_entity_poly.type
_entity_poly.pdbx_seq_one_letter_code
_entity_poly.pdbx_strand_id
1 'polypeptide(L)'
;MSNNERFMRSALSEARKAVGQTSPNPAVGAVLVVGKRIVARGHHRQAGKPHAEIECLRDFRRKVPRDATLYVTLEPCSTKGRTGACTDQIIQA
;
A
#
# COMPACT_ATOMS: atom_id res chain seq x y z
N MET A 1 13.49 17.48 5.68
CA MET A 1 12.87 16.28 5.09
C MET A 1 11.74 16.72 4.18
N SER A 2 11.69 16.19 2.96
CA SER A 2 10.58 16.48 2.04
C SER A 2 9.27 15.88 2.57
N ASN A 3 8.11 16.39 2.14
CA ASN A 3 6.82 15.79 2.48
C ASN A 3 6.76 14.32 2.01
N ASN A 4 7.38 14.00 0.87
CA ASN A 4 7.44 12.64 0.33
C ASN A 4 8.19 11.67 1.24
N GLU A 5 9.35 12.06 1.77
CA GLU A 5 10.11 11.22 2.72
C GLU A 5 9.31 10.90 3.98
N ARG A 6 8.53 11.87 4.49
CA ARG A 6 7.68 11.67 5.67
C ARG A 6 6.60 10.62 5.41
N PHE A 7 5.94 10.68 4.24
CA PHE A 7 4.92 9.72 3.87
C PHE A 7 5.51 8.34 3.59
N MET A 8 6.66 8.27 2.92
CA MET A 8 7.36 7.01 2.70
C MET A 8 7.82 6.35 4.01
N ARG A 9 8.29 7.13 5.00
CA ARG A 9 8.58 6.60 6.35
C ARG A 9 7.34 6.07 7.06
N SER A 10 6.18 6.64 6.78
CA SER A 10 4.90 6.12 7.29
C SER A 10 4.56 4.78 6.64
N ALA A 11 4.76 4.62 5.33
CA ALA A 11 4.61 3.34 4.63
C ALA A 11 5.60 2.28 5.14
N LEU A 12 6.87 2.64 5.36
CA LEU A 12 7.86 1.75 5.99
C LEU A 12 7.45 1.33 7.40
N SER A 13 6.78 2.20 8.16
CA SER A 13 6.27 1.87 9.49
C SER A 13 5.12 0.86 9.43
N GLU A 14 4.29 0.91 8.37
CA GLU A 14 3.29 -0.14 8.11
C GLU A 14 3.96 -1.46 7.71
N ALA A 15 4.97 -1.43 6.82
CA ALA A 15 5.70 -2.63 6.40
C ALA A 15 6.32 -3.40 7.59
N ARG A 16 6.88 -2.66 8.57
CA ARG A 16 7.48 -3.26 9.78
C ARG A 16 6.51 -4.10 10.60
N LYS A 17 5.19 -3.81 10.57
CA LYS A 17 4.18 -4.59 11.31
C LYS A 17 4.04 -6.02 10.79
N ALA A 18 4.46 -6.27 9.55
CA ALA A 18 4.33 -7.55 8.87
C ALA A 18 5.64 -8.38 8.84
N VAL A 19 6.75 -7.83 9.35
CA VAL A 19 8.03 -8.53 9.35
C VAL A 19 7.92 -9.84 10.13
N GLY A 20 8.40 -10.92 9.52
CA GLY A 20 8.32 -12.27 10.09
C GLY A 20 7.00 -13.01 9.83
N GLN A 21 6.00 -12.37 9.22
CA GLN A 21 4.66 -12.95 9.00
C GLN A 21 4.34 -13.20 7.52
N THR A 22 5.11 -12.63 6.60
CA THR A 22 4.78 -12.62 5.16
C THR A 22 5.54 -13.65 4.33
N SER A 23 6.57 -14.31 4.88
CA SER A 23 7.41 -15.26 4.12
C SER A 23 6.56 -16.30 3.37
N PRO A 24 6.84 -16.60 2.09
CA PRO A 24 8.00 -16.16 1.28
C PRO A 24 7.86 -14.75 0.66
N ASN A 25 6.74 -14.06 0.87
CA ASN A 25 6.50 -12.75 0.29
C ASN A 25 7.20 -11.62 1.08
N PRO A 26 7.55 -10.49 0.41
CA PRO A 26 8.13 -9.34 1.08
C PRO A 26 7.14 -8.67 2.05
N ALA A 27 7.67 -8.09 3.11
CA ALA A 27 6.90 -7.19 3.98
C ALA A 27 6.78 -5.83 3.28
N VAL A 28 5.57 -5.50 2.81
CA VAL A 28 5.27 -4.27 2.09
C VAL A 28 4.27 -3.45 2.89
N GLY A 29 4.45 -2.13 2.90
CA GLY A 29 3.54 -1.16 3.49
C GLY A 29 3.14 -0.10 2.49
N ALA A 30 1.94 0.46 2.68
CA ALA A 30 1.40 1.51 1.84
C ALA A 30 0.61 2.54 2.67
N VAL A 31 0.64 3.80 2.24
CA VAL A 31 -0.23 4.87 2.76
C VAL A 31 -0.81 5.69 1.63
N LEU A 32 -2.10 6.02 1.74
CA LEU A 32 -2.79 6.91 0.81
C LEU A 32 -2.83 8.32 1.39
N VAL A 33 -2.44 9.30 0.61
CA VAL A 33 -2.36 10.71 1.01
C VAL A 33 -3.25 11.55 0.12
N VAL A 34 -4.02 12.45 0.74
CA VAL A 34 -4.80 13.49 0.05
C VAL A 34 -4.37 14.85 0.62
N GLY A 35 -3.87 15.73 -0.25
CA GLY A 35 -3.21 16.96 0.17
C GLY A 35 -1.99 16.70 1.07
N LYS A 36 -2.11 16.97 2.37
CA LYS A 36 -1.03 16.77 3.38
C LYS A 36 -1.38 15.73 4.45
N ARG A 37 -2.45 14.96 4.26
CA ARG A 37 -3.01 14.05 5.26
C ARG A 37 -2.95 12.61 4.77
N ILE A 38 -2.45 11.71 5.61
CA ILE A 38 -2.62 10.28 5.41
C ILE A 38 -4.08 9.95 5.72
N VAL A 39 -4.79 9.40 4.74
CA VAL A 39 -6.23 9.09 4.83
C VAL A 39 -6.52 7.60 4.92
N ALA A 40 -5.55 6.74 4.58
CA ALA A 40 -5.65 5.30 4.72
C ALA A 40 -4.27 4.64 4.81
N ARG A 41 -4.22 3.41 5.34
CA ARG A 41 -2.99 2.66 5.58
C ARG A 41 -3.19 1.18 5.26
N GLY A 42 -2.13 0.50 4.82
CA GLY A 42 -2.15 -0.93 4.60
C GLY A 42 -0.76 -1.56 4.69
N HIS A 43 -0.72 -2.85 5.02
CA HIS A 43 0.46 -3.68 4.91
C HIS A 43 0.06 -5.09 4.50
N HIS A 44 0.93 -5.78 3.76
CA HIS A 44 0.71 -7.17 3.39
C HIS A 44 0.80 -8.04 4.65
N ARG A 45 -0.31 -8.66 5.07
CA ARG A 45 -0.38 -9.36 6.37
C ARG A 45 0.24 -10.75 6.35
N GLN A 46 0.10 -11.48 5.25
CA GLN A 46 0.53 -12.88 5.11
C GLN A 46 0.51 -13.30 3.63
N ALA A 47 1.38 -14.22 3.24
CA ALA A 47 1.39 -14.79 1.90
C ALA A 47 0.00 -15.28 1.45
N GLY A 48 -0.41 -14.91 0.23
CA GLY A 48 -1.73 -15.24 -0.34
C GLY A 48 -2.89 -14.34 0.11
N LYS A 49 -2.67 -13.42 1.05
CA LYS A 49 -3.60 -12.34 1.39
C LYS A 49 -3.38 -11.12 0.49
N PRO A 50 -4.30 -10.15 0.47
CA PRO A 50 -4.11 -8.92 -0.31
C PRO A 50 -2.78 -8.23 0.01
N HIS A 51 -2.21 -7.58 -0.99
CA HIS A 51 -0.99 -6.77 -0.84
C HIS A 51 -1.30 -5.44 -0.15
N ALA A 52 -0.25 -4.71 0.24
CA ALA A 52 -0.35 -3.49 1.02
C ALA A 52 -1.20 -2.41 0.34
N GLU A 53 -1.07 -2.29 -0.97
CA GLU A 53 -1.81 -1.36 -1.83
C GLU A 53 -3.31 -1.64 -1.73
N ILE A 54 -3.69 -2.91 -1.84
CA ILE A 54 -5.10 -3.33 -1.79
C ILE A 54 -5.68 -3.15 -0.38
N GLU A 55 -4.93 -3.52 0.66
CA GLU A 55 -5.33 -3.27 2.05
C GLU A 55 -5.52 -1.77 2.29
N CYS A 56 -4.61 -0.92 1.79
CA CYS A 56 -4.68 0.53 1.95
C CYS A 56 -5.88 1.15 1.21
N LEU A 57 -6.15 0.72 -0.03
CA LEU A 57 -7.31 1.20 -0.80
C LEU A 57 -8.64 0.77 -0.15
N ARG A 58 -8.70 -0.45 0.39
CA ARG A 58 -9.87 -0.96 1.12
C ARG A 58 -10.10 -0.22 2.43
N ASP A 59 -9.04 0.16 3.15
CA ASP A 59 -9.11 0.93 4.40
C ASP A 59 -9.74 2.31 4.20
N PHE A 60 -9.56 2.94 3.03
CA PHE A 60 -10.18 4.24 2.73
C PHE A 60 -11.71 4.19 2.63
N ARG A 61 -12.29 3.04 2.25
CA ARG A 61 -13.75 2.76 2.17
C ARG A 61 -14.57 3.73 1.31
N ARG A 62 -13.92 4.50 0.43
CA ARG A 62 -14.51 5.53 -0.43
C ARG A 62 -13.80 5.55 -1.78
N LYS A 63 -14.38 6.23 -2.77
CA LYS A 63 -13.74 6.48 -4.06
C LYS A 63 -12.49 7.35 -3.87
N VAL A 64 -11.35 6.94 -4.44
CA VAL A 64 -10.09 7.66 -4.26
C VAL A 64 -10.14 8.98 -5.04
N PRO A 65 -9.77 10.11 -4.42
CA PRO A 65 -9.65 11.38 -5.12
C PRO A 65 -8.57 11.36 -6.19
N ARG A 66 -8.78 12.08 -7.30
CA ARG A 66 -7.80 12.15 -8.42
C ARG A 66 -6.45 12.76 -8.04
N ASP A 67 -6.43 13.60 -7.01
CA ASP A 67 -5.24 14.25 -6.47
C ASP A 67 -4.57 13.44 -5.34
N ALA A 68 -5.04 12.23 -5.07
CA ALA A 68 -4.44 11.36 -4.09
C ALA A 68 -3.08 10.82 -4.55
N THR A 69 -2.17 10.61 -3.60
CA THR A 69 -0.88 9.96 -3.84
C THR A 69 -0.77 8.71 -2.97
N LEU A 70 -0.50 7.56 -3.59
CA LEU A 70 -0.21 6.31 -2.89
C LEU A 70 1.30 6.16 -2.75
N TYR A 71 1.79 6.07 -1.52
CA TYR A 71 3.19 5.76 -1.23
C TYR A 71 3.30 4.29 -0.86
N VAL A 72 4.15 3.53 -1.58
CA VAL A 72 4.36 2.10 -1.41
C VAL A 72 5.85 1.80 -1.27
N THR A 73 6.22 0.85 -0.40
CA THR A 73 7.63 0.56 -0.08
C THR A 73 8.34 -0.32 -1.09
N LEU A 74 7.62 -0.89 -2.05
CA LEU A 74 8.12 -1.74 -3.12
C LEU A 74 7.30 -1.46 -4.38
N GLU A 75 7.87 -1.70 -5.56
CA GLU A 75 7.14 -1.56 -6.82
C GLU A 75 5.85 -2.40 -6.82
N PRO A 76 4.68 -1.82 -7.19
CA PRO A 76 3.43 -2.56 -7.28
C PRO A 76 3.51 -3.70 -8.27
N CYS A 77 2.97 -4.88 -7.92
CA CYS A 77 2.98 -6.00 -8.86
C CYS A 77 2.09 -5.73 -10.09
N SER A 78 2.62 -6.08 -11.26
CA SER A 78 1.99 -5.91 -12.58
C SER A 78 1.56 -7.23 -13.23
N THR A 79 1.78 -8.36 -12.54
CA THR A 79 1.39 -9.69 -12.99
C THR A 79 0.30 -10.28 -12.09
N LYS A 80 -0.49 -11.20 -12.65
CA LYS A 80 -1.52 -11.93 -11.90
C LYS A 80 -0.91 -13.20 -11.33
N GLY A 81 -0.95 -13.32 -10.00
CA GLY A 81 -0.52 -14.52 -9.28
C GLY A 81 -1.71 -15.15 -8.55
N ARG A 82 -1.55 -15.40 -7.25
CA ARG A 82 -2.66 -15.84 -6.37
C ARG A 82 -3.74 -14.77 -6.20
N THR A 83 -3.36 -13.50 -6.37
CA THR A 83 -4.24 -12.33 -6.39
C THR A 83 -4.11 -11.60 -7.72
N GLY A 84 -5.06 -10.72 -8.04
CA GLY A 84 -4.93 -9.79 -9.15
C GLY A 84 -3.72 -8.86 -9.00
N ALA A 85 -3.30 -8.23 -10.10
CA ALA A 85 -2.21 -7.27 -10.11
C ALA A 85 -2.61 -6.01 -9.31
N CYS A 86 -1.66 -5.47 -8.54
CA CYS A 86 -1.91 -4.24 -7.77
C CYS A 86 -2.07 -3.04 -8.70
N THR A 87 -1.34 -3.01 -9.82
CA THR A 87 -1.45 -1.96 -10.83
C THR A 87 -2.87 -1.80 -11.36
N ASP A 88 -3.59 -2.89 -11.64
CA ASP A 88 -4.97 -2.84 -12.15
C ASP A 88 -5.89 -2.13 -11.15
N GLN A 89 -5.74 -2.44 -9.86
CA GLN A 89 -6.54 -1.87 -8.78
C GLN A 89 -6.18 -0.40 -8.51
N ILE A 90 -4.90 -0.03 -8.61
CA ILE A 90 -4.44 1.35 -8.48
C ILE A 90 -4.98 2.22 -9.62
N ILE A 91 -4.99 1.70 -10.86
CA ILE A 91 -5.52 2.43 -12.03
C ILE A 91 -7.05 2.61 -11.93
N GLN A 92 -7.75 1.66 -11.31
CA GLN A 92 -9.20 1.70 -11.17
C GLN A 92 -9.70 2.61 -10.03
N ALA A 93 -8.88 2.82 -8.99
CA ALA A 93 -9.23 3.53 -7.75
C ALA A 93 -9.53 5.02 -7.98
#